data_AF-A0AAD7UMW4-F1
#
_entry.id   AF-A0AAD7UMW4-F1
#
_cell.length_a   1.000
_cell.length_b   1.000
_cell.length_c   1.000
_cell.angle_alpha   90.00
_cell.angle_beta   90.00
_cell.angle_gamma   90.00
#
_symmetry.space_group_name_H-M   'P 1'
#
loop_
_entity.id
_entity.type
_entity.pdbx_description
1 polymer ?
#
loop_
_entity_poly.entity_id
_entity_poly.type
_entity_poly.pdbx_seq_one_letter_code
_entity_poly.pdbx_strand_id
1 'polypeptide(L)'
;MEWFVAPSDARVEDALAFADASRPGAEESELVEARSALGGIETKALRAARAALDPFDNTKLFVCRSALKLAELDAISGFSLRGRFVDVCAAPGGFSEYLSWRGCEGYAMSLRGPNENGVGVDYCGTPCATVVEGDGTGDIYDRGNARALVDAANPADVCVADGGFDSNKNATDQDAALERLALCEAAIALSVLGPGGAFVLKLFLPLRSRGTVRIVAACAAAFDRVAILKPKASRAASGEVYLLALGYRRDERIAATFHDWADGQDPPPRASSERSWLDRAFAPYLRSRRATFIADQADACRAILSHARHPIVTEDAARFVEEWRLSSRATTKKRRRGARR
;
A
#
# COMPACT_ATOMS: atom_id res chain seq x y z
N MET A 1 -10.74 12.53 -1.70
CA MET A 1 -9.92 12.05 -0.58
C MET A 1 -10.68 12.32 0.70
N GLU A 2 -10.79 11.33 1.58
CA GLU A 2 -11.49 11.46 2.86
C GLU A 2 -10.53 11.02 3.97
N TRP A 3 -10.21 11.95 4.87
CA TRP A 3 -9.37 11.68 6.03
C TRP A 3 -10.23 11.25 7.21
N PHE A 4 -9.79 10.21 7.90
CA PHE A 4 -10.25 9.90 9.24
C PHE A 4 -9.30 10.55 10.26
N VAL A 5 -9.89 11.31 11.19
CA VAL A 5 -9.19 11.88 12.35
C VAL A 5 -9.84 11.25 13.58
N ALA A 6 -9.04 10.56 14.38
CA ALA A 6 -9.56 9.94 15.58
C ALA A 6 -10.03 11.00 16.60
N PRO A 7 -11.14 10.76 17.31
CA PRO A 7 -11.54 11.60 18.43
C PRO A 7 -10.44 11.73 19.49
N SER A 8 -10.45 12.81 20.26
CA SER A 8 -9.43 13.07 21.29
C SER A 8 -9.39 12.03 22.42
N ASP A 9 -10.48 11.30 22.62
CA ASP A 9 -10.60 10.19 23.59
C ASP A 9 -10.21 8.83 23.00
N ALA A 10 -9.76 8.77 21.74
CA ALA A 10 -9.40 7.52 21.09
C ALA A 10 -8.18 6.87 21.74
N ARG A 11 -8.35 5.60 22.15
CA ARG A 11 -7.30 4.78 22.74
C ARG A 11 -6.87 3.69 21.78
N VAL A 12 -5.56 3.45 21.72
CA VAL A 12 -4.94 2.40 20.91
C VAL A 12 -5.39 1.03 21.38
N GLU A 13 -5.56 0.83 22.68
CA GLU A 13 -5.98 -0.44 23.28
C GLU A 13 -7.36 -0.89 22.79
N ASP A 14 -8.24 0.07 22.45
CA ASP A 14 -9.53 -0.25 21.84
C ASP A 14 -9.33 -0.80 20.42
N ALA A 15 -8.45 -0.17 19.63
CA ALA A 15 -8.15 -0.58 18.26
C ALA A 15 -7.55 -1.99 18.19
N LEU A 16 -6.71 -2.37 19.16
CA LEU A 16 -6.10 -3.70 19.20
C LEU A 16 -7.12 -4.83 19.45
N ALA A 17 -8.24 -4.50 20.08
CA ALA A 17 -9.35 -5.41 20.31
C ALA A 17 -10.38 -5.41 19.16
N PHE A 18 -10.27 -4.50 18.19
CA PHE A 18 -11.25 -4.34 17.13
C PHE A 18 -11.25 -5.57 16.20
N ALA A 19 -12.43 -6.11 15.99
CA ALA A 19 -12.70 -7.09 14.93
C ALA A 19 -13.95 -6.59 14.22
N ASP A 20 -13.80 -6.16 12.97
CA ASP A 20 -14.96 -5.73 12.22
C ASP A 20 -15.79 -6.94 11.80
N ALA A 21 -16.89 -7.16 12.49
CA ALA A 21 -17.83 -8.25 12.21
C ALA A 21 -18.85 -7.91 11.11
N SER A 22 -18.65 -6.81 10.36
CA SER A 22 -19.55 -6.41 9.29
C SER A 22 -19.66 -7.51 8.23
N ARG A 23 -20.90 -7.91 7.92
CA ARG A 23 -21.18 -8.87 6.85
C ARG A 23 -20.91 -8.26 5.47
N PRO A 24 -20.58 -9.08 4.46
CA PRO A 24 -20.48 -8.62 3.08
C PRO A 24 -21.72 -7.83 2.65
N GLY A 25 -21.48 -6.66 2.05
CA GLY A 25 -22.53 -5.82 1.46
C GLY A 25 -23.05 -6.36 0.12
N ALA A 26 -24.08 -5.72 -0.43
CA ALA A 26 -24.59 -6.06 -1.76
C ALA A 26 -23.52 -5.79 -2.85
N GLU A 27 -22.72 -4.75 -2.64
CA GLU A 27 -21.63 -4.32 -3.51
C GLU A 27 -20.56 -5.42 -3.69
N GLU A 28 -20.30 -6.23 -2.66
CA GLU A 28 -19.37 -7.36 -2.78
C GLU A 28 -19.90 -8.45 -3.70
N SER A 29 -21.21 -8.71 -3.66
CA SER A 29 -21.86 -9.67 -4.56
C SER A 29 -21.79 -9.17 -6.02
N GLU A 30 -22.05 -7.89 -6.23
CA GLU A 30 -21.90 -7.26 -7.55
C GLU A 30 -20.47 -7.32 -8.08
N LEU A 31 -19.47 -7.10 -7.21
CA LEU A 31 -18.06 -7.22 -7.59
C LEU A 31 -17.70 -8.65 -8.00
N VAL A 32 -18.19 -9.66 -7.26
CA VAL A 32 -17.97 -11.08 -7.60
C VAL A 32 -18.57 -11.39 -8.97
N GLU A 33 -19.79 -10.92 -9.25
CA GLU A 33 -20.43 -11.08 -10.56
C GLU A 33 -19.62 -10.40 -11.67
N ALA A 34 -19.23 -9.13 -11.47
CA ALA A 34 -18.48 -8.35 -12.44
C ALA A 34 -17.10 -8.96 -12.74
N ARG A 35 -16.40 -9.48 -11.72
CA ARG A 35 -15.13 -10.21 -11.89
C ARG A 35 -15.34 -11.53 -12.65
N SER A 36 -16.39 -12.28 -12.32
CA SER A 36 -16.71 -13.55 -12.98
C SER A 36 -17.00 -13.36 -14.47
N ALA A 37 -17.70 -12.28 -14.83
CA ALA A 37 -18.01 -11.95 -16.21
C ALA A 37 -16.77 -11.73 -17.10
N LEU A 38 -15.64 -11.31 -16.52
CA LEU A 38 -14.36 -11.18 -17.24
C LEU A 38 -13.77 -12.53 -17.68
N GLY A 39 -14.14 -13.63 -17.01
CA GLY A 39 -13.64 -14.97 -17.32
C GLY A 39 -14.08 -15.50 -18.69
N GLY A 40 -15.16 -14.95 -19.26
CA GLY A 40 -15.65 -15.31 -20.59
C GLY A 40 -14.95 -14.60 -21.75
N ILE A 41 -13.97 -13.74 -21.48
CA ILE A 41 -13.25 -12.96 -22.51
C ILE A 41 -11.93 -13.66 -22.86
N GLU A 42 -11.60 -13.71 -24.15
CA GLU A 42 -10.29 -14.18 -24.60
C GLU A 42 -9.16 -13.38 -23.92
N THR A 43 -8.16 -14.09 -23.36
CA THR A 43 -7.04 -13.49 -22.61
C THR A 43 -6.36 -12.32 -23.34
N LYS A 44 -6.20 -12.41 -24.66
CA LYS A 44 -5.58 -11.34 -25.46
C LYS A 44 -6.45 -10.08 -25.49
N ALA A 45 -7.75 -10.23 -25.75
CA ALA A 45 -8.72 -9.14 -25.75
C ALA A 45 -8.83 -8.51 -24.36
N LEU A 46 -8.86 -9.32 -23.29
CA LEU A 46 -8.89 -8.84 -21.90
C LEU A 46 -7.65 -8.01 -21.56
N ARG A 47 -6.45 -8.45 -21.98
CA ARG A 47 -5.20 -7.70 -21.78
C ARG A 47 -5.21 -6.38 -22.55
N ALA A 48 -5.66 -6.39 -23.80
CA ALA A 48 -5.75 -5.18 -24.63
C ALA A 48 -6.74 -4.16 -24.04
N ALA A 49 -7.92 -4.60 -23.59
CA ALA A 49 -8.90 -3.73 -22.96
C ALA A 49 -8.38 -3.12 -21.65
N ARG A 50 -7.69 -3.92 -20.82
CA ARG A 50 -7.04 -3.42 -19.59
C ARG A 50 -5.96 -2.40 -19.89
N ALA A 51 -5.13 -2.64 -20.90
CA ALA A 51 -4.08 -1.71 -21.31
C ALA A 51 -4.67 -0.40 -21.85
N ALA A 52 -5.71 -0.47 -22.67
CA ALA A 52 -6.36 0.71 -23.23
C ALA A 52 -6.98 1.60 -22.13
N LEU A 53 -7.61 0.99 -21.12
CA LEU A 53 -8.28 1.71 -20.02
C LEU A 53 -7.34 2.15 -18.87
N ASP A 54 -6.05 1.84 -18.95
CA ASP A 54 -5.05 2.23 -17.94
C ASP A 54 -4.14 3.30 -18.55
N PRO A 55 -4.34 4.60 -18.22
CA PRO A 55 -3.53 5.69 -18.78
C PRO A 55 -2.03 5.50 -18.52
N PHE A 56 -1.67 4.75 -17.48
CA PHE A 56 -0.29 4.53 -17.07
C PHE A 56 0.32 3.26 -17.68
N ASP A 57 -0.43 2.51 -18.49
CA ASP A 57 0.10 1.35 -19.19
C ASP A 57 1.27 1.77 -20.08
N ASN A 58 2.37 1.01 -20.04
CA ASN A 58 3.63 1.30 -20.74
C ASN A 58 4.37 2.59 -20.36
N THR A 59 3.99 3.30 -19.29
CA THR A 59 4.74 4.48 -18.83
C THR A 59 6.13 4.08 -18.32
N LYS A 60 7.19 4.72 -18.84
CA LYS A 60 8.61 4.42 -18.51
C LYS A 60 9.34 5.54 -17.73
N LEU A 61 8.61 6.26 -16.87
CA LEU A 61 9.18 7.35 -16.07
C LEU A 61 10.07 6.87 -14.92
N PHE A 62 9.78 5.68 -14.40
CA PHE A 62 10.46 5.03 -13.28
C PHE A 62 10.72 3.56 -13.62
N VAL A 63 11.51 2.86 -12.80
CA VAL A 63 11.86 1.44 -12.95
C VAL A 63 10.62 0.55 -12.99
N CYS A 64 9.58 0.91 -12.23
CA CYS A 64 8.29 0.25 -12.28
C CYS A 64 7.16 1.24 -11.92
N ARG A 65 5.92 0.80 -12.15
CA ARG A 65 4.74 1.64 -11.94
C ARG A 65 4.45 1.99 -10.49
N SER A 66 5.01 1.27 -9.50
CA SER A 66 4.74 1.58 -8.09
C SER A 66 5.22 3.00 -7.74
N ALA A 67 6.32 3.46 -8.33
CA ALA A 67 6.77 4.85 -8.20
C ALA A 67 5.68 5.88 -8.54
N LEU A 68 4.84 5.61 -9.55
CA LEU A 68 3.73 6.49 -9.94
C LEU A 68 2.60 6.47 -8.92
N LYS A 69 2.35 5.32 -8.27
CA LYS A 69 1.37 5.22 -7.18
C LYS A 69 1.80 6.08 -6.00
N LEU A 70 3.06 5.99 -5.59
CA LEU A 70 3.58 6.81 -4.50
C LEU A 70 3.63 8.30 -4.87
N ALA A 71 3.98 8.61 -6.12
CA ALA A 71 3.94 9.98 -6.63
C ALA A 71 2.54 10.59 -6.53
N GLU A 72 1.52 9.83 -6.94
CA GLU A 72 0.12 10.24 -6.81
C GLU A 72 -0.26 10.43 -5.35
N LEU A 73 -0.01 9.42 -4.49
CA LEU A 73 -0.31 9.47 -3.06
C LEU A 73 0.31 10.69 -2.38
N ASP A 74 1.58 10.97 -2.67
CA ASP A 74 2.27 12.15 -2.14
C ASP A 74 1.62 13.45 -2.64
N ALA A 75 1.35 13.56 -3.94
CA ALA A 75 0.72 14.73 -4.54
C ALA A 75 -0.67 15.03 -3.93
N ILE A 76 -1.51 14.00 -3.76
CA ILE A 76 -2.86 14.17 -3.22
C ILE A 76 -2.88 14.40 -1.70
N SER A 77 -1.85 13.94 -0.98
CA SER A 77 -1.77 14.09 0.48
C SER A 77 -1.44 15.51 0.94
N GLY A 78 -0.75 16.28 0.09
CA GLY A 78 -0.20 17.59 0.43
C GLY A 78 0.86 17.56 1.55
N PHE A 79 1.26 16.38 2.04
CA PHE A 79 2.21 16.22 3.15
C PHE A 79 3.66 16.39 2.68
N SER A 80 3.92 16.15 1.39
CA SER A 80 5.27 16.20 0.82
C SER A 80 6.22 15.26 1.56
N LEU A 81 6.09 13.95 1.31
CA LEU A 81 7.00 12.91 1.80
C LEU A 81 8.46 13.34 1.59
N ARG A 82 9.17 13.52 2.70
CA ARG A 82 10.53 14.07 2.78
C ARG A 82 11.25 13.49 4.00
N GLY A 83 12.58 13.59 3.99
CA GLY A 83 13.43 13.15 5.09
C GLY A 83 14.02 11.77 4.83
N ARG A 84 14.34 11.05 5.89
CA ARG A 84 14.84 9.67 5.81
C ARG A 84 13.68 8.72 5.55
N PHE A 85 13.81 7.86 4.54
CA PHE A 85 12.80 6.84 4.26
C PHE A 85 13.27 5.41 4.54
N VAL A 86 12.29 4.54 4.75
CA VAL A 86 12.44 3.08 4.76
C VAL A 86 11.46 2.48 3.77
N ASP A 87 11.94 1.65 2.86
CA ASP A 87 11.14 0.92 1.87
C ASP A 87 11.18 -0.58 2.21
N VAL A 88 10.04 -1.10 2.70
CA VAL A 88 9.87 -2.48 3.13
C VAL A 88 9.27 -3.28 1.97
N CYS A 89 9.82 -4.48 1.71
CA CYS A 89 9.50 -5.27 0.53
C CYS A 89 9.70 -4.48 -0.78
N ALA A 90 10.83 -3.75 -0.83
CA ALA A 90 11.04 -2.66 -1.78
C ALA A 90 11.20 -3.08 -3.24
N ALA A 91 11.65 -4.30 -3.52
CA ALA A 91 12.04 -4.67 -4.88
C ALA A 91 10.84 -4.62 -5.84
N PRO A 92 11.00 -4.10 -7.07
CA PRO A 92 12.27 -3.72 -7.71
C PRO A 92 12.86 -2.35 -7.31
N GLY A 93 12.19 -1.56 -6.47
CA GLY A 93 12.69 -0.28 -5.94
C GLY A 93 11.95 0.96 -6.44
N GLY A 94 10.71 0.83 -6.92
CA GLY A 94 9.97 1.98 -7.48
C GLY A 94 9.64 3.08 -6.47
N PHE A 95 9.24 2.71 -5.25
CA PHE A 95 8.98 3.67 -4.17
C PHE A 95 10.26 4.39 -3.74
N SER A 96 11.32 3.63 -3.46
CA SER A 96 12.66 4.16 -3.23
C SER A 96 13.13 5.11 -4.34
N GLU A 97 12.97 4.74 -5.61
CA GLU A 97 13.39 5.59 -6.74
C GLU A 97 12.64 6.93 -6.77
N TYR A 98 11.33 6.93 -6.47
CA TYR A 98 10.55 8.15 -6.34
C TYR A 98 11.03 9.03 -5.17
N LEU A 99 11.21 8.44 -3.99
CA LEU A 99 11.64 9.17 -2.78
C LEU A 99 13.05 9.75 -2.96
N SER A 100 13.97 9.02 -3.57
CA SER A 100 15.31 9.53 -3.87
C SER A 100 15.29 10.59 -4.97
N TRP A 101 14.39 10.48 -5.96
CA TRP A 101 14.15 11.57 -6.92
C TRP A 101 13.64 12.85 -6.23
N ARG A 102 12.90 12.71 -5.11
CA ARG A 102 12.47 13.82 -4.24
C ARG A 102 13.58 14.39 -3.35
N GLY A 103 14.78 13.81 -3.39
CA GLY A 103 15.93 14.19 -2.58
C GLY A 103 15.96 13.56 -1.20
N CYS A 104 15.22 12.46 -0.99
CA CYS A 104 15.25 11.69 0.25
C CYS A 104 16.39 10.67 0.21
N GLU A 105 16.92 10.33 1.38
CA GLU A 105 17.87 9.23 1.55
C GLU A 105 17.17 8.13 2.35
N GLY A 106 17.46 6.87 2.08
CA GLY A 106 16.73 5.81 2.75
C GLY A 106 17.36 4.44 2.70
N TYR A 107 16.70 3.53 3.39
CA TYR A 107 17.09 2.15 3.55
C TYR A 107 16.01 1.27 2.94
N ALA A 108 16.40 0.12 2.40
CA ALA A 108 15.46 -0.80 1.77
C ALA A 108 15.78 -2.25 2.13
N MET A 109 14.74 -3.07 2.22
CA MET A 109 14.87 -4.53 2.34
C MET A 109 13.81 -5.18 1.46
N SER A 110 14.18 -6.29 0.82
CA SER A 110 13.24 -7.09 0.03
C SER A 110 13.70 -8.54 -0.02
N LEU A 111 12.74 -9.45 -0.17
CA LEU A 111 13.00 -10.88 -0.32
C LEU A 111 13.92 -11.16 -1.52
N ARG A 112 14.91 -12.02 -1.30
CA ARG A 112 15.85 -12.55 -2.30
C ARG A 112 15.63 -14.05 -2.45
N GLY A 113 15.56 -14.51 -3.71
CA GLY A 113 15.37 -15.94 -4.01
C GLY A 113 13.99 -16.49 -3.58
N PRO A 114 13.74 -17.79 -3.81
CA PRO A 114 12.47 -18.42 -3.46
C PRO A 114 12.39 -18.82 -1.98
N ASN A 115 11.22 -18.66 -1.36
CA ASN A 115 10.82 -19.26 -0.08
C ASN A 115 9.39 -19.83 -0.16
N GLU A 116 8.85 -20.34 0.95
CA GLU A 116 7.50 -20.92 1.02
C GLU A 116 6.37 -19.92 0.68
N ASN A 117 6.65 -18.62 0.78
CA ASN A 117 5.68 -17.55 0.60
C ASN A 117 5.77 -16.89 -0.79
N GLY A 118 6.85 -17.11 -1.54
CA GLY A 118 6.98 -16.63 -2.93
C GLY A 118 8.41 -16.58 -3.43
N VAL A 119 8.62 -15.87 -4.55
CA VAL A 119 9.95 -15.65 -5.13
C VAL A 119 10.31 -14.18 -5.00
N GLY A 120 11.43 -13.93 -4.34
CA GLY A 120 12.07 -12.62 -4.23
C GLY A 120 12.54 -12.10 -5.58
N VAL A 121 12.55 -10.78 -5.72
CA VAL A 121 13.04 -10.07 -6.89
C VAL A 121 14.24 -9.26 -6.46
N ASP A 122 15.30 -9.29 -7.26
CA ASP A 122 16.45 -8.44 -6.98
C ASP A 122 16.07 -6.96 -7.11
N TYR A 123 16.54 -6.18 -6.14
CA TYR A 123 16.45 -4.72 -6.18
C TYR A 123 17.21 -4.22 -7.42
N CYS A 124 16.50 -3.66 -8.40
CA CYS A 124 17.07 -3.39 -9.71
C CYS A 124 17.27 -1.90 -9.97
N GLY A 125 18.47 -1.56 -10.45
CA GLY A 125 18.85 -0.20 -10.80
C GLY A 125 19.49 0.58 -9.65
N THR A 126 20.39 1.50 -10.03
CA THR A 126 21.17 2.47 -9.24
C THR A 126 20.71 2.62 -7.79
N PRO A 127 21.58 2.42 -6.77
CA PRO A 127 21.16 2.42 -5.38
C PRO A 127 20.55 3.76 -5.01
N CYS A 128 19.21 3.80 -4.98
CA CYS A 128 18.40 4.92 -4.51
C CYS A 128 18.24 4.84 -2.99
N ALA A 129 18.42 3.64 -2.43
CA ALA A 129 18.43 3.34 -1.01
C ALA A 129 19.64 2.46 -0.67
N THR A 130 20.07 2.50 0.58
CA THR A 130 21.00 1.53 1.17
C THR A 130 20.25 0.23 1.44
N VAL A 131 20.61 -0.85 0.74
CA VAL A 131 19.99 -2.15 0.95
C VAL A 131 20.52 -2.76 2.26
N VAL A 132 19.61 -3.15 3.14
CA VAL A 132 19.92 -3.86 4.39
C VAL A 132 19.79 -5.35 4.13
N GLU A 133 20.92 -6.06 4.16
CA GLU A 133 20.95 -7.47 3.77
C GLU A 133 20.42 -8.42 4.86
N GLY A 134 20.51 -8.04 6.14
CA GLY A 134 20.14 -8.93 7.25
C GLY A 134 20.92 -10.24 7.22
N ASP A 135 20.22 -11.37 7.20
CA ASP A 135 20.76 -12.72 7.02
C ASP A 135 21.06 -13.08 5.54
N GLY A 136 20.79 -12.16 4.61
CA GLY A 136 20.96 -12.33 3.17
C GLY A 136 19.71 -12.82 2.43
N THR A 137 18.62 -13.15 3.12
CA THR A 137 17.34 -13.53 2.50
C THR A 137 16.42 -12.34 2.27
N GLY A 138 16.50 -11.31 3.12
CA GLY A 138 15.59 -10.17 3.12
C GLY A 138 14.13 -10.55 3.44
N ASP A 139 13.91 -11.73 4.05
CA ASP A 139 12.60 -12.17 4.50
C ASP A 139 12.20 -11.42 5.77
N ILE A 140 11.21 -10.54 5.67
CA ILE A 140 10.73 -9.72 6.80
C ILE A 140 9.90 -10.51 7.81
N TYR A 141 9.60 -11.79 7.53
CA TYR A 141 9.04 -12.71 8.51
C TYR A 141 10.07 -13.16 9.54
N ASP A 142 11.35 -13.14 9.19
CA ASP A 142 12.42 -13.34 10.15
C ASP A 142 12.58 -12.09 11.03
N ARG A 143 12.49 -12.29 12.35
CA ARG A 143 12.61 -11.19 13.32
C ARG A 143 14.00 -10.56 13.33
N GLY A 144 15.05 -11.31 12.98
CA GLY A 144 16.41 -10.80 12.84
C GLY A 144 16.54 -9.84 11.65
N ASN A 145 15.96 -10.18 10.51
CA ASN A 145 15.89 -9.30 9.34
C ASN A 145 15.07 -8.04 9.61
N ALA A 146 13.87 -8.19 10.17
CA ALA A 146 13.04 -7.05 10.56
C ALA A 146 13.81 -6.12 11.52
N ARG A 147 14.51 -6.69 12.51
CA ARG A 147 15.32 -5.93 13.46
C ARG A 147 16.51 -5.23 12.80
N ALA A 148 17.21 -5.91 11.89
CA ALA A 148 18.35 -5.32 11.17
C ALA A 148 17.92 -4.08 10.36
N LEU A 149 16.75 -4.12 9.71
CA LEU A 149 16.22 -2.96 9.00
C LEU A 149 15.87 -1.80 9.94
N VAL A 150 15.22 -2.10 11.07
CA VAL A 150 14.88 -1.10 12.10
C VAL A 150 16.15 -0.46 12.66
N ASP A 151 17.14 -1.25 13.05
CA ASP A 151 18.40 -0.76 13.65
C ASP A 151 19.23 0.09 12.67
N ALA A 152 19.18 -0.21 11.38
CA ALA A 152 19.90 0.55 10.35
C ALA A 152 19.29 1.94 10.08
N ALA A 153 17.98 2.10 10.26
CA ALA A 153 17.24 3.25 9.74
C ALA A 153 16.53 4.11 10.79
N ASN A 154 16.42 3.65 12.05
CA ASN A 154 15.72 4.35 13.12
C ASN A 154 16.46 5.64 13.58
N PRO A 155 15.77 6.79 13.74
CA PRO A 155 14.40 7.06 13.32
C PRO A 155 14.32 7.42 11.83
N ALA A 156 13.22 7.00 11.20
CA ALA A 156 12.82 7.40 9.85
C ALA A 156 11.64 8.37 9.89
N ASP A 157 11.56 9.22 8.86
CA ASP A 157 10.46 10.17 8.67
C ASP A 157 9.33 9.56 7.83
N VAL A 158 9.67 8.63 6.93
CA VAL A 158 8.72 7.97 6.03
C VAL A 158 9.01 6.47 6.01
N CYS A 159 7.97 5.65 6.19
CA CYS A 159 8.04 4.23 5.91
C CYS A 159 7.01 3.90 4.82
N VAL A 160 7.44 3.15 3.81
CA VAL A 160 6.58 2.70 2.71
C VAL A 160 6.70 1.19 2.55
N ALA A 161 5.58 0.55 2.25
CA ALA A 161 5.49 -0.90 2.14
C ALA A 161 4.54 -1.28 0.99
N ASP A 162 5.09 -1.93 -0.05
CA ASP A 162 4.36 -2.38 -1.24
C ASP A 162 4.52 -3.90 -1.46
N GLY A 163 4.63 -4.68 -0.38
CA GLY A 163 4.84 -6.12 -0.44
C GLY A 163 3.68 -6.90 -1.06
N GLY A 164 4.00 -8.00 -1.71
CA GLY A 164 3.01 -8.94 -2.25
C GLY A 164 3.67 -10.08 -3.00
N PHE A 165 2.94 -11.18 -3.17
CA PHE A 165 3.43 -12.39 -3.83
C PHE A 165 2.67 -12.67 -5.12
N ASP A 166 3.41 -13.12 -6.14
CA ASP A 166 2.84 -13.51 -7.43
C ASP A 166 1.88 -14.71 -7.32
N SER A 167 2.15 -15.63 -6.39
CA SER A 167 1.29 -16.77 -6.02
C SER A 167 -0.11 -16.33 -5.58
N ASN A 168 -0.21 -15.16 -4.93
CA ASN A 168 -1.47 -14.66 -4.37
C ASN A 168 -2.23 -13.72 -5.33
N LYS A 169 -1.71 -13.45 -6.55
CA LYS A 169 -2.35 -12.56 -7.53
C LYS A 169 -3.77 -12.97 -7.94
N ASN A 170 -4.09 -14.27 -7.85
CA ASN A 170 -5.39 -14.82 -8.19
C ASN A 170 -6.11 -15.43 -6.98
N ALA A 171 -5.64 -15.18 -5.75
CA ALA A 171 -6.33 -15.65 -4.56
C ALA A 171 -7.76 -15.08 -4.52
N THR A 172 -8.72 -15.93 -4.13
CA THR A 172 -10.13 -15.51 -3.95
C THR A 172 -10.23 -14.36 -2.94
N ASP A 173 -9.40 -14.41 -1.90
CA ASP A 173 -9.31 -13.40 -0.85
C ASP A 173 -7.85 -12.98 -0.64
N GLN A 174 -7.43 -11.94 -1.35
CA GLN A 174 -6.06 -11.40 -1.25
C GLN A 174 -5.79 -10.71 0.08
N ASP A 175 -6.82 -10.12 0.69
CA ASP A 175 -6.73 -9.44 1.97
C ASP A 175 -6.33 -10.45 3.07
N ALA A 176 -7.02 -11.58 3.12
CA ALA A 176 -6.65 -12.68 4.04
C ALA A 176 -5.30 -13.32 3.66
N ALA A 177 -5.04 -13.56 2.37
CA ALA A 177 -3.81 -14.23 1.92
C ALA A 177 -2.53 -13.42 2.17
N LEU A 178 -2.63 -12.10 2.31
CA LEU A 178 -1.49 -11.20 2.55
C LEU A 178 -1.53 -10.56 3.95
N GLU A 179 -2.45 -10.98 4.82
CA GLU A 179 -2.60 -10.42 6.17
C GLU A 179 -1.28 -10.47 6.96
N ARG A 180 -0.63 -11.63 6.98
CA ARG A 180 0.64 -11.83 7.70
C ARG A 180 1.74 -10.89 7.18
N LEU A 181 1.81 -10.68 5.86
CA LEU A 181 2.75 -9.74 5.25
C LEU A 181 2.48 -8.32 5.72
N ALA A 182 1.24 -7.87 5.63
CA ALA A 182 0.83 -6.53 6.05
C ALA A 182 1.11 -6.28 7.55
N LEU A 183 0.93 -7.30 8.41
CA LEU A 183 1.24 -7.23 9.83
C LEU A 183 2.74 -7.03 10.08
N CYS A 184 3.60 -7.79 9.40
CA CYS A 184 5.05 -7.63 9.50
C CYS A 184 5.53 -6.26 8.98
N GLU A 185 5.00 -5.81 7.82
CA GLU A 185 5.30 -4.49 7.25
C GLU A 185 4.89 -3.36 8.22
N ALA A 186 3.69 -3.46 8.81
CA ALA A 186 3.21 -2.48 9.78
C ALA A 186 4.03 -2.50 11.07
N ALA A 187 4.43 -3.67 11.57
CA ALA A 187 5.26 -3.79 12.76
C ALA A 187 6.63 -3.11 12.57
N ILE A 188 7.26 -3.31 11.41
CA ILE A 188 8.51 -2.63 11.02
C ILE A 188 8.30 -1.12 10.95
N ALA A 189 7.25 -0.67 10.26
CA ALA A 189 6.97 0.76 10.10
C ALA A 189 6.81 1.48 11.45
N LEU A 190 6.03 0.90 12.37
CA LEU A 190 5.79 1.47 13.69
C LEU A 190 7.03 1.40 14.60
N SER A 191 7.97 0.47 14.33
CA SER A 191 9.24 0.37 15.04
C SER A 191 10.28 1.38 14.57
N VAL A 192 10.26 1.74 13.28
CA VAL A 192 11.30 2.59 12.66
C VAL A 192 10.92 4.07 12.57
N LEU A 193 9.62 4.38 12.57
CA LEU A 193 9.14 5.76 12.43
C LEU A 193 9.38 6.60 13.69
N GLY A 194 9.92 7.80 13.49
CA GLY A 194 9.97 8.84 14.50
C GLY A 194 8.61 9.55 14.70
N PRO A 195 8.47 10.35 15.77
CA PRO A 195 7.31 11.22 15.94
C PRO A 195 7.08 12.14 14.73
N GLY A 196 5.83 12.32 14.31
CA GLY A 196 5.46 13.07 13.12
C GLY A 196 5.60 12.31 11.80
N GLY A 197 6.12 11.07 11.83
CA GLY A 197 6.39 10.28 10.64
C GLY A 197 5.15 9.89 9.82
N ALA A 198 5.38 9.51 8.56
CA ALA A 198 4.38 9.07 7.62
C ALA A 198 4.52 7.59 7.27
N PHE A 199 3.39 6.89 7.13
CA PHE A 199 3.35 5.49 6.75
C PHE A 199 2.45 5.28 5.52
N VAL A 200 2.94 4.56 4.53
CA VAL A 200 2.17 4.09 3.37
C VAL A 200 2.24 2.58 3.31
N LEU A 201 1.07 1.92 3.33
CA LEU A 201 0.97 0.46 3.29
C LEU A 201 0.00 0.02 2.22
N LYS A 202 0.43 -0.89 1.33
CA LYS A 202 -0.49 -1.59 0.43
C LYS A 202 -1.36 -2.57 1.21
N LEU A 203 -2.65 -2.56 0.92
CA LEU A 203 -3.63 -3.53 1.40
C LEU A 203 -4.53 -3.96 0.24
N PHE A 204 -5.44 -4.90 0.48
CA PHE A 204 -6.35 -5.41 -0.54
C PHE A 204 -7.81 -5.39 -0.07
N LEU A 205 -8.71 -5.08 -0.99
CA LEU A 205 -10.15 -5.24 -0.78
C LEU A 205 -10.49 -6.73 -0.61
N PRO A 206 -11.46 -7.05 0.25
CA PRO A 206 -12.42 -6.13 0.86
C PRO A 206 -11.99 -5.50 2.20
N LEU A 207 -10.73 -5.63 2.65
CA LEU A 207 -10.24 -5.11 3.93
C LEU A 207 -11.02 -5.63 5.15
N ARG A 208 -11.41 -6.89 5.17
CA ARG A 208 -12.18 -7.56 6.23
C ARG A 208 -11.34 -8.50 7.10
N SER A 209 -10.12 -8.81 6.69
CA SER A 209 -9.23 -9.67 7.46
C SER A 209 -8.95 -9.04 8.83
N ARG A 210 -8.89 -9.87 9.87
CA ARG A 210 -8.82 -9.39 11.26
C ARG A 210 -7.58 -8.51 11.46
N GLY A 211 -6.43 -8.97 10.99
CA GLY A 211 -5.16 -8.26 11.04
C GLY A 211 -5.19 -6.96 10.24
N THR A 212 -5.71 -6.96 9.01
CA THR A 212 -5.73 -5.74 8.18
C THR A 212 -6.65 -4.67 8.75
N VAL A 213 -7.82 -5.05 9.26
CA VAL A 213 -8.73 -4.15 9.98
C VAL A 213 -8.06 -3.53 11.20
N ARG A 214 -7.34 -4.34 11.99
CA ARG A 214 -6.63 -3.86 13.18
C ARG A 214 -5.46 -2.96 12.85
N ILE A 215 -4.74 -3.22 11.74
CA ILE A 215 -3.69 -2.32 11.26
C ILE A 215 -4.27 -0.92 11.02
N VAL A 216 -5.37 -0.82 10.27
CA VAL A 216 -6.01 0.46 9.96
C VAL A 216 -6.54 1.12 11.25
N ALA A 217 -7.19 0.37 12.14
CA ALA A 217 -7.73 0.89 13.39
C ALA A 217 -6.63 1.42 14.33
N ALA A 218 -5.52 0.69 14.47
CA ALA A 218 -4.41 1.13 15.31
C ALA A 218 -3.71 2.34 14.70
N CYS A 219 -3.55 2.37 13.37
CA CYS A 219 -3.02 3.56 12.70
C CYS A 219 -3.94 4.78 12.89
N ALA A 220 -5.26 4.60 12.84
CA ALA A 220 -6.21 5.68 13.14
C ALA A 220 -6.00 6.24 14.56
N ALA A 221 -5.74 5.37 15.55
CA ALA A 221 -5.47 5.77 16.93
C ALA A 221 -4.05 6.32 17.17
N ALA A 222 -3.08 5.99 16.31
CA ALA A 222 -1.67 6.31 16.53
C ALA A 222 -1.13 7.43 15.61
N PHE A 223 -1.87 7.84 14.58
CA PHE A 223 -1.51 8.91 13.66
C PHE A 223 -2.52 10.06 13.72
N ASP A 224 -2.11 11.27 13.37
CA ASP A 224 -2.97 12.47 13.38
C ASP A 224 -4.15 12.31 12.42
N ARG A 225 -3.91 11.65 11.29
CA ARG A 225 -4.95 11.33 10.32
C ARG A 225 -4.57 10.12 9.48
N VAL A 226 -5.58 9.36 9.08
CA VAL A 226 -5.42 8.23 8.16
C VAL A 226 -6.41 8.32 7.01
N ALA A 227 -6.01 7.83 5.84
CA ALA A 227 -6.87 7.71 4.68
C ALA A 227 -6.65 6.35 4.02
N ILE A 228 -7.72 5.74 3.51
CA ILE A 228 -7.61 4.59 2.60
C ILE A 228 -7.84 5.13 1.19
N LEU A 229 -6.91 4.85 0.29
CA LEU A 229 -6.82 5.48 -1.02
C LEU A 229 -6.63 4.42 -2.12
N LYS A 230 -7.26 4.65 -3.27
CA LYS A 230 -7.04 3.90 -4.51
C LYS A 230 -6.36 4.83 -5.52
N PRO A 231 -5.02 4.80 -5.66
CA PRO A 231 -4.33 5.60 -6.66
C PRO A 231 -4.83 5.24 -8.07
N LYS A 232 -5.03 6.23 -8.94
CA LYS A 232 -5.27 6.05 -10.38
C LYS A 232 -4.14 5.26 -11.05
N ALA A 233 -2.89 5.45 -10.59
CA ALA A 233 -1.75 4.67 -11.06
C ALA A 233 -1.78 3.19 -10.67
N SER A 234 -2.69 2.80 -9.76
CA SER A 234 -3.02 1.39 -9.49
C SER A 234 -4.20 0.96 -10.37
N ARG A 235 -4.11 -0.23 -11.00
CA ARG A 235 -5.12 -0.71 -11.96
C ARG A 235 -6.52 -0.67 -11.33
N ALA A 236 -7.47 -0.01 -11.99
CA ALA A 236 -8.81 0.23 -11.44
C ALA A 236 -9.54 -1.06 -11.04
N ALA A 237 -9.42 -2.12 -11.85
CA ALA A 237 -10.03 -3.42 -11.58
C ALA A 237 -9.26 -4.32 -10.59
N SER A 238 -8.12 -3.89 -10.04
CA SER A 238 -7.42 -4.63 -8.98
C SER A 238 -8.00 -4.29 -7.60
N GLY A 239 -7.93 -5.23 -6.66
CA GLY A 239 -8.35 -5.00 -5.28
C GLY A 239 -7.35 -4.18 -4.45
N GLU A 240 -6.23 -3.77 -5.05
CA GLU A 240 -5.16 -3.06 -4.36
C GLU A 240 -5.62 -1.66 -3.91
N VAL A 241 -5.43 -1.35 -2.63
CA VAL A 241 -5.65 -0.03 -2.02
C VAL A 241 -4.46 0.30 -1.10
N TYR A 242 -4.35 1.54 -0.67
CA TYR A 242 -3.27 1.99 0.19
C TYR A 242 -3.80 2.68 1.45
N LEU A 243 -3.31 2.26 2.61
CA LEU A 243 -3.40 3.04 3.84
C LEU A 243 -2.32 4.12 3.80
N LEU A 244 -2.72 5.37 3.98
CA LEU A 244 -1.85 6.52 4.19
C LEU A 244 -2.10 7.06 5.59
N ALA A 245 -1.08 7.01 6.45
CA ALA A 245 -1.16 7.48 7.83
C ALA A 245 -0.11 8.57 8.05
N LEU A 246 -0.51 9.73 8.59
CA LEU A 246 0.34 10.92 8.72
C LEU A 246 0.38 11.43 10.16
N GLY A 247 1.56 11.83 10.62
CA GLY A 247 1.74 12.40 11.96
C GLY A 247 1.76 11.31 13.03
N TYR A 248 2.73 10.40 12.96
CA TYR A 248 2.84 9.32 13.95
C TYR A 248 3.09 9.89 15.35
N ARG A 249 2.22 9.57 16.32
CA ARG A 249 2.40 9.98 17.72
C ARG A 249 3.39 9.13 18.50
N ARG A 250 3.88 8.06 17.88
CA ARG A 250 4.78 7.03 18.42
C ARG A 250 4.23 6.29 19.63
N ASP A 251 4.03 4.98 19.44
CA ASP A 251 3.66 4.05 20.51
C ASP A 251 4.26 2.68 20.20
N GLU A 252 5.34 2.35 20.91
CA GLU A 252 6.14 1.14 20.69
C GLU A 252 5.36 -0.15 21.00
N ARG A 253 4.29 -0.05 21.81
CA ARG A 253 3.45 -1.21 22.18
C ARG A 253 2.69 -1.76 20.97
N ILE A 254 2.37 -0.91 20.00
CA ILE A 254 1.64 -1.31 18.79
C ILE A 254 2.51 -2.22 17.93
N ALA A 255 3.78 -1.84 17.74
CA ALA A 255 4.71 -2.61 16.93
C ALA A 255 4.92 -4.03 17.50
N ALA A 256 5.13 -4.14 18.81
CA ALA A 256 5.25 -5.45 19.48
C ALA A 256 3.98 -6.30 19.28
N THR A 257 2.80 -5.69 19.44
CA THR A 257 1.51 -6.39 19.26
C THR A 257 1.35 -6.94 17.83
N PHE A 258 1.77 -6.19 16.81
CA PHE A 258 1.66 -6.64 15.42
C PHE A 258 2.62 -7.79 15.10
N HIS A 259 3.81 -7.80 15.69
CA HIS A 259 4.71 -8.95 15.61
C HIS A 259 4.06 -10.20 16.20
N ASP A 260 3.40 -10.08 17.35
CA ASP A 260 2.74 -11.22 17.99
C ASP A 260 1.57 -11.76 17.14
N TRP A 261 0.78 -10.88 16.52
CA TRP A 261 -0.27 -11.29 15.58
C TRP A 261 0.27 -11.96 14.32
N ALA A 262 1.40 -11.47 13.78
CA ALA A 262 2.04 -12.10 12.63
C ALA A 262 2.55 -13.53 12.93
N ASP A 263 2.83 -13.83 14.21
CA ASP A 263 3.20 -15.15 14.72
C ASP A 263 1.98 -16.00 15.13
N GLY A 264 0.76 -15.52 14.87
CA GLY A 264 -0.49 -16.19 15.19
C GLY A 264 -0.91 -16.10 16.67
N GLN A 265 -0.24 -15.27 17.47
CA GLN A 265 -0.56 -15.05 18.88
C GLN A 265 -1.64 -13.97 19.01
N ASP A 266 -2.85 -14.29 18.56
CA ASP A 266 -3.98 -13.40 18.70
C ASP A 266 -4.36 -13.21 20.18
N PRO A 267 -4.42 -11.96 20.71
CA PRO A 267 -4.87 -11.72 22.06
C PRO A 267 -6.35 -12.11 22.15
N PRO A 268 -6.81 -12.53 23.35
CA PRO A 268 -8.21 -12.84 23.58
C PRO A 268 -9.06 -11.59 23.24
N PRO A 269 -10.21 -11.76 22.56
CA PRO A 269 -11.11 -10.64 22.30
C PRO A 269 -11.50 -9.97 23.62
N ARG A 270 -11.38 -8.64 23.66
CA ARG A 270 -11.79 -7.86 24.85
C ARG A 270 -13.30 -8.01 25.05
N ALA A 271 -13.73 -8.12 26.31
CA ALA A 271 -15.16 -8.16 26.64
C ALA A 271 -15.82 -6.86 26.16
N SER A 272 -16.81 -6.99 25.27
CA SER A 272 -17.57 -5.89 24.70
C SER A 272 -18.53 -5.32 25.74
N SER A 273 -18.33 -4.07 26.19
CA SER A 273 -19.38 -3.38 26.94
C SER A 273 -19.45 -1.87 26.78
N GLU A 274 -18.48 -1.21 26.12
CA GLU A 274 -18.58 0.21 25.79
C GLU A 274 -18.58 0.40 24.28
N ARG A 275 -19.57 1.14 23.77
CA ARG A 275 -19.49 1.68 22.40
C ARG A 275 -18.24 2.55 22.37
N SER A 276 -17.21 2.12 21.68
CA SER A 276 -15.96 2.88 21.60
C SER A 276 -16.05 3.91 20.47
N TRP A 277 -15.01 4.72 20.29
CA TRP A 277 -14.86 5.54 19.09
C TRP A 277 -14.82 4.69 17.81
N LEU A 278 -14.46 3.40 17.93
CA LEU A 278 -14.45 2.47 16.81
C LEU A 278 -15.87 2.26 16.27
N ASP A 279 -16.82 1.96 17.16
CA ASP A 279 -18.21 1.69 16.75
C ASP A 279 -18.90 2.94 16.22
N ARG A 280 -18.64 4.09 16.85
CA ARG A 280 -19.33 5.35 16.55
C ARG A 280 -18.80 6.07 15.32
N ALA A 281 -17.49 6.00 15.06
CA ALA A 281 -16.84 6.80 14.03
C ALA A 281 -16.03 5.96 13.05
N PHE A 282 -15.15 5.09 13.54
CA PHE A 282 -14.22 4.36 12.66
C PHE A 282 -14.91 3.30 11.79
N ALA A 283 -15.80 2.49 12.36
CA ALA A 283 -16.49 1.43 11.64
C ALA A 283 -17.42 1.99 10.54
N PRO A 284 -18.20 3.07 10.76
CA PRO A 284 -18.89 3.78 9.69
C PRO A 284 -17.96 4.27 8.58
N TYR A 285 -16.83 4.88 8.94
CA TYR A 285 -15.81 5.33 7.98
C TYR A 285 -15.30 4.15 7.15
N LEU A 286 -14.85 3.07 7.79
CA LEU A 286 -14.29 1.90 7.12
C LEU A 286 -15.31 1.24 6.19
N ARG A 287 -16.57 1.07 6.64
CA ARG A 287 -17.66 0.55 5.79
C ARG A 287 -17.90 1.44 4.57
N SER A 288 -17.93 2.76 4.74
CA SER A 288 -18.11 3.69 3.64
C SER A 288 -16.96 3.59 2.64
N ARG A 289 -15.69 3.59 3.11
CA ARG A 289 -14.52 3.43 2.23
C ARG A 289 -14.57 2.13 1.44
N ARG A 290 -14.90 1.01 2.08
CA ARG A 290 -15.02 -0.30 1.42
C ARG A 290 -16.09 -0.29 0.34
N ALA A 291 -17.31 0.16 0.67
CA ALA A 291 -18.43 0.19 -0.26
C ALA A 291 -18.07 0.99 -1.53
N THR A 292 -17.47 2.18 -1.37
CA THR A 292 -16.99 2.99 -2.50
C THR A 292 -15.97 2.23 -3.35
N PHE A 293 -14.91 1.69 -2.76
CA PHE A 293 -13.85 1.06 -3.56
C PHE A 293 -14.28 -0.27 -4.20
N ILE A 294 -15.18 -1.01 -3.57
CA ILE A 294 -15.76 -2.23 -4.12
C ILE A 294 -16.66 -1.89 -5.32
N ALA A 295 -17.49 -0.86 -5.21
CA ALA A 295 -18.32 -0.36 -6.31
C ALA A 295 -17.46 0.15 -7.48
N ASP A 296 -16.46 0.99 -7.20
CA ASP A 296 -15.51 1.50 -8.21
C ASP A 296 -14.79 0.34 -8.92
N GLN A 297 -14.41 -0.69 -8.18
CA GLN A 297 -13.76 -1.88 -8.76
C GLN A 297 -14.74 -2.67 -9.65
N ALA A 298 -15.99 -2.83 -9.22
CA ALA A 298 -17.02 -3.51 -10.01
C ALA A 298 -17.28 -2.77 -11.33
N ASP A 299 -17.37 -1.43 -11.27
CA ASP A 299 -17.54 -0.58 -12.44
C ASP A 299 -16.32 -0.66 -13.38
N ALA A 300 -15.10 -0.70 -12.84
CA ALA A 300 -13.90 -0.92 -13.63
C ALA A 300 -13.91 -2.30 -14.35
N CYS A 301 -14.37 -3.36 -13.68
CA CYS A 301 -14.57 -4.67 -14.31
C CYS A 301 -15.60 -4.61 -15.45
N ARG A 302 -16.74 -3.94 -15.24
CA ARG A 302 -17.78 -3.75 -16.26
C ARG A 302 -17.26 -2.92 -17.44
N ALA A 303 -16.46 -1.88 -17.19
CA ALA A 303 -15.85 -1.05 -18.23
C ALA A 303 -14.87 -1.85 -19.08
N ILE A 304 -14.03 -2.71 -18.47
CA ILE A 304 -13.14 -3.63 -19.20
C ILE A 304 -13.94 -4.59 -20.07
N LEU A 305 -15.00 -5.19 -19.52
CA LEU A 305 -15.88 -6.09 -20.28
C LEU A 305 -16.52 -5.39 -21.48
N SER A 306 -17.04 -4.17 -21.27
CA SER A 306 -17.64 -3.36 -22.32
C SER A 306 -16.62 -3.01 -23.41
N HIS A 307 -15.45 -2.49 -23.04
CA HIS A 307 -14.39 -2.13 -23.98
C HIS A 307 -13.88 -3.33 -24.78
N ALA A 308 -13.73 -4.50 -24.14
CA ALA A 308 -13.31 -5.72 -24.83
C ALA A 308 -14.29 -6.15 -25.94
N ARG A 309 -15.58 -5.79 -25.82
CA ARG A 309 -16.60 -6.02 -26.84
C ARG A 309 -16.70 -4.87 -27.84
N HIS A 310 -16.52 -3.64 -27.36
CA HIS A 310 -16.68 -2.39 -28.11
C HIS A 310 -15.57 -1.40 -27.73
N PRO A 311 -14.44 -1.38 -28.46
CA PRO A 311 -13.31 -0.52 -28.14
C PRO A 311 -13.67 0.98 -28.19
N ILE A 312 -13.20 1.73 -27.18
CA ILE A 312 -13.40 3.19 -27.05
C ILE A 312 -12.05 3.92 -26.85
N VAL A 313 -12.01 5.23 -27.07
CA VAL A 313 -10.81 6.07 -26.83
C VAL A 313 -10.71 6.43 -25.34
N THR A 314 -9.48 6.51 -24.81
CA THR A 314 -9.19 6.68 -23.38
C THR A 314 -8.27 7.88 -23.09
N GLU A 315 -8.14 8.24 -21.80
CA GLU A 315 -7.32 9.39 -21.35
C GLU A 315 -5.80 9.14 -21.45
N ASP A 316 -5.02 10.21 -21.67
CA ASP A 316 -3.55 10.18 -21.80
C ASP A 316 -2.85 10.41 -20.44
N ALA A 317 -1.84 9.58 -20.12
CA ALA A 317 -0.96 9.73 -18.96
C ALA A 317 -0.28 11.10 -18.87
N ALA A 318 -0.02 11.77 -20.00
CA ALA A 318 0.74 13.03 -20.04
C ALA A 318 0.15 14.12 -19.13
N ARG A 319 -1.17 14.18 -19.01
CA ARG A 319 -1.86 15.13 -18.11
C ARG A 319 -1.47 14.91 -16.65
N PHE A 320 -1.37 13.67 -16.19
CA PHE A 320 -1.01 13.35 -14.81
C PHE A 320 0.45 13.63 -14.50
N VAL A 321 1.35 13.45 -15.48
CA VAL A 321 2.76 13.80 -15.35
C VAL A 321 2.94 15.29 -15.03
N GLU A 322 2.15 16.14 -15.69
CA GLU A 322 2.12 17.58 -15.43
C GLU A 322 1.46 17.90 -14.09
N GLU A 323 0.27 17.34 -13.83
CA GLU A 323 -0.50 17.56 -12.59
C GLU A 323 0.30 17.18 -11.34
N TRP A 324 0.99 16.04 -11.37
CA TRP A 324 1.83 15.53 -10.28
C TRP A 324 3.25 16.11 -10.29
N ARG A 325 3.52 17.07 -11.18
CA ARG A 325 4.81 17.81 -11.28
C ARG A 325 6.02 16.89 -11.45
N LEU A 326 5.86 15.80 -12.21
CA LEU A 326 6.93 14.87 -12.52
C LEU A 326 7.79 15.42 -13.68
N SER A 327 9.10 15.60 -13.47
CA SER A 327 10.00 16.01 -14.55
C SER A 327 10.32 14.83 -15.48
N SER A 328 10.15 14.99 -16.80
CA SER A 328 10.56 13.95 -17.75
C SER A 328 12.08 13.71 -17.71
N ARG A 329 12.51 12.43 -17.65
CA ARG A 329 13.94 12.02 -17.63
C ARG A 329 14.79 12.58 -18.77
N ALA A 330 14.16 13.11 -19.82
CA ALA A 330 14.83 13.74 -20.95
C ALA A 330 15.63 15.01 -20.57
N THR A 331 15.30 15.68 -19.46
CA THR A 331 15.97 16.95 -19.08
C THR A 331 17.22 16.76 -18.21
N THR A 332 17.35 15.66 -17.47
CA THR A 332 18.51 15.42 -16.58
C THR A 332 19.79 15.08 -17.36
N LYS A 333 19.68 14.38 -18.50
CA LYS A 333 20.82 14.13 -19.40
C LYS A 333 21.35 15.42 -20.05
N LYS A 334 20.49 16.40 -20.29
CA LYS A 334 20.88 17.69 -20.89
C LYS A 334 21.64 18.59 -19.91
N ARG A 335 21.24 18.60 -18.63
CA ARG A 335 21.96 19.34 -17.56
C ARG A 335 23.37 18.81 -17.30
N ARG A 336 23.58 17.48 -17.33
CA ARG A 336 24.93 16.90 -17.16
C ARG A 336 25.87 17.11 -18.37
N ARG A 337 25.33 17.28 -19.58
CA ARG A 337 26.14 17.62 -20.77
C ARG A 337 26.46 19.11 -20.89
N GLY A 338 25.66 19.99 -20.27
CA GLY A 338 25.89 21.44 -20.26
C GLY A 338 26.93 21.93 -19.25
N ALA A 339 27.26 21.13 -18.22
CA ALA A 339 28.25 21.47 -17.19
C ALA A 339 29.67 20.93 -17.48
N ARG A 340 29.91 20.40 -18.68
CA ARG A 340 31.21 19.89 -19.16
C ARG A 340 31.66 20.55 -20.46
N ARG A 341 31.26 21.79 -20.72
CA ARG A 341 31.77 22.60 -21.82
C ARG A 341 32.31 23.91 -21.31
#